data_AF-A0A9N9AKX0-F1
#
_entry.id   AF-A0A9N9AKX0-F1
#
_cell.length_a   1.000
_cell.length_b   1.000
_cell.length_c   1.000
_cell.angle_alpha   90.00
_cell.angle_beta   90.00
_cell.angle_gamma   90.00
#
_symmetry.space_group_name_H-M   'P 1'
#
loop_
_entity.id
_entity.type
_entity.pdbx_description
1 polymer ?
#
loop_
_entity_poly.entity_id
_entity_poly.type
_entity_poly.pdbx_seq_one_letter_code
_entity_poly.pdbx_strand_id
1 'polypeptide(L)'
;MEFDPETKRIGPVSRKMIDALINMFEQRGFFPKVAEELHSLCEQQGQLDDVIFEERPLFKGTKTNKLGQVAIDDTIRIFNNLKTSLNEILGVDSEEYDKMVQAMVKEMNEYNSYVRT
;
A
#
# COMPACT_ATOMS: atom_id res chain seq x y z
N MET A 1 -8.84 -16.41 -7.21
CA MET A 1 -7.41 -16.04 -7.22
C MET A 1 -7.23 -15.20 -5.97
N GLU A 2 -6.49 -15.71 -5.00
CA GLU A 2 -6.38 -15.14 -3.65
C GLU A 2 -5.57 -13.85 -3.71
N PHE A 3 -6.09 -12.78 -3.11
CA PHE A 3 -5.52 -11.44 -3.16
C PHE A 3 -4.34 -11.34 -2.17
N ASP A 4 -3.11 -11.26 -2.67
CA ASP A 4 -1.93 -10.90 -1.88
C ASP A 4 -1.30 -9.62 -2.46
N PRO A 5 -1.67 -8.41 -1.98
CA PRO A 5 -0.89 -7.23 -2.24
C PRO A 5 0.50 -7.53 -1.68
N GLU A 6 1.55 -7.25 -2.45
CA GLU A 6 2.95 -7.56 -2.14
C GLU A 6 3.51 -6.87 -0.87
N THR A 7 2.63 -6.39 0.01
CA THR A 7 2.94 -6.16 1.42
C THR A 7 2.94 -7.48 2.18
N LYS A 8 4.10 -8.15 2.25
CA LYS A 8 4.23 -9.38 3.04
C LYS A 8 4.40 -9.05 4.52
N ARG A 9 3.89 -9.93 5.38
CA ARG A 9 3.91 -9.79 6.85
C ARG A 9 3.14 -8.56 7.31
N ILE A 10 1.89 -8.44 6.90
CA ILE A 10 0.99 -7.43 7.45
C ILE A 10 -0.05 -8.06 8.35
N GLY A 11 -0.56 -7.28 9.29
CA GLY A 11 -1.62 -7.73 10.18
C GLY A 11 -3.01 -7.57 9.58
N PRO A 12 -4.02 -8.09 10.29
CA PRO A 12 -5.41 -8.06 9.83
C PRO A 12 -5.94 -6.63 9.63
N VAL A 13 -5.55 -5.66 10.46
CA VAL A 13 -6.01 -4.26 10.29
C VAL A 13 -5.37 -3.64 9.06
N SER A 14 -4.07 -3.85 8.88
CA SER A 14 -3.32 -3.39 7.71
C SER A 14 -3.89 -3.96 6.42
N ARG A 15 -4.25 -5.26 6.39
CA ARG A 15 -4.91 -5.87 5.23
C ARG A 15 -6.25 -5.19 4.95
N LYS A 16 -7.12 -5.07 5.95
CA LYS A 16 -8.44 -4.42 5.79
C LYS A 16 -8.32 -2.98 5.27
N MET A 17 -7.33 -2.23 5.74
CA MET A 17 -7.06 -0.86 5.30
C MET A 17 -6.55 -0.79 3.85
N ILE A 18 -5.65 -1.70 3.46
CA ILE A 18 -5.14 -1.79 2.09
C ILE A 18 -6.25 -2.23 1.12
N ASP A 19 -7.08 -3.20 1.51
CA ASP A 19 -8.20 -3.68 0.69
C ASP A 19 -9.21 -2.55 0.43
N ALA A 20 -9.51 -1.74 1.44
CA ALA A 20 -10.37 -0.56 1.30
C ALA A 20 -9.76 0.49 0.36
N LEU A 21 -8.45 0.72 0.45
CA LEU A 21 -7.72 1.62 -0.45
C LEU A 21 -7.78 1.14 -1.91
N ILE A 22 -7.61 -0.16 -2.14
CA ILE A 22 -7.65 -0.76 -3.47
C ILE A 22 -9.06 -0.68 -4.05
N ASN A 23 -10.08 -1.02 -3.26
CA ASN A 23 -11.47 -0.87 -3.67
C ASN A 23 -11.78 0.60 -4.04
N MET A 24 -11.30 1.57 -3.25
CA MET A 24 -11.44 2.99 -3.58
C MET A 24 -10.82 3.35 -4.94
N PHE A 25 -9.63 2.82 -5.24
CA PHE A 25 -8.97 3.06 -6.52
C PHE A 25 -9.72 2.42 -7.69
N GLU A 26 -10.16 1.16 -7.54
CA GLU A 26 -10.94 0.45 -8.55
C GLU A 26 -12.28 1.16 -8.85
N GLN A 27 -12.99 1.63 -7.83
CA GLN A 27 -14.23 2.41 -7.99
C GLN A 27 -14.03 3.73 -8.76
N ARG A 28 -12.80 4.27 -8.74
CA ARG A 28 -12.41 5.49 -9.46
C ARG A 28 -11.80 5.20 -10.84
N GLY A 29 -11.77 3.94 -11.27
CA GLY A 29 -11.18 3.52 -12.53
C GLY A 29 -9.64 3.59 -12.56
N PHE A 30 -8.99 3.69 -11.40
CA PHE A 30 -7.55 3.52 -11.32
C PHE A 30 -7.19 2.04 -11.39
N PHE A 31 -6.00 1.76 -11.92
CA PHE A 31 -5.47 0.41 -11.98
C PHE A 31 -4.41 0.22 -10.88
N PRO A 32 -4.75 -0.42 -9.73
CA PRO A 32 -3.87 -0.46 -8.56
C PRO A 32 -2.57 -1.23 -8.80
N LYS A 33 -2.53 -2.09 -9.83
CA LYS A 33 -1.38 -2.93 -10.19
C LYS A 33 -0.58 -2.39 -11.38
N VAL A 34 -0.76 -1.10 -11.71
CA VAL A 34 -0.08 -0.52 -12.87
C VAL A 34 1.43 -0.70 -12.82
N ALA A 35 2.06 -0.64 -11.65
CA ALA A 35 3.51 -0.84 -11.51
C ALA A 35 3.96 -2.26 -11.90
N GLU A 36 3.18 -3.29 -11.55
CA GLU A 36 3.45 -4.69 -11.89
C GLU A 36 3.33 -4.92 -13.41
N GLU A 37 2.36 -4.26 -14.04
CA GLU A 37 2.11 -4.40 -15.48
C GLU A 37 2.94 -3.44 -16.34
N LEU A 38 3.52 -2.40 -15.74
CA LEU A 38 4.21 -1.33 -16.46
C LEU A 38 5.34 -1.86 -17.33
N HIS A 39 6.10 -2.84 -16.82
CA HIS A 39 7.16 -3.48 -17.59
C HIS A 39 6.62 -4.11 -18.87
N SER A 40 5.56 -4.93 -18.75
CA SER A 40 4.96 -5.59 -19.91
C SER A 40 4.35 -4.58 -20.88
N LEU A 41 3.72 -3.52 -20.38
CA LEU A 41 3.17 -2.45 -21.21
C LEU A 41 4.28 -1.73 -22.01
N CYS A 42 5.43 -1.46 -21.39
CA CYS A 42 6.59 -0.86 -22.04
C CYS A 42 7.17 -1.79 -23.12
N GLU A 43 7.30 -3.09 -22.85
CA GLU A 43 7.77 -4.08 -23.83
C GLU A 43 6.81 -4.20 -25.03
N GLN A 44 5.50 -4.24 -24.78
CA GLN A 44 4.48 -4.42 -25.82
C GLN A 44 4.38 -3.24 -26.80
N GLN A 45 4.73 -2.03 -26.37
CA GLN A 45 4.68 -0.85 -27.23
C GLN A 45 5.71 -0.92 -28.38
N GLY A 46 6.81 -1.65 -28.21
CA GLY A 46 7.85 -1.82 -29.22
C GLY A 46 8.56 -0.53 -29.65
N GLN A 47 8.46 0.53 -28.85
CA GLN A 47 9.09 1.85 -29.10
C GLN A 47 10.22 2.15 -28.11
N LEU A 48 10.45 1.26 -27.15
CA LEU A 48 11.49 1.35 -26.14
C LEU A 48 12.42 0.17 -26.29
N ASP A 49 13.72 0.45 -26.34
CA ASP A 49 14.78 -0.54 -26.32
C ASP A 49 15.34 -0.64 -24.89
N ASP A 50 15.90 -1.81 -24.54
CA ASP A 50 16.59 -2.05 -23.26
C ASP A 50 15.76 -1.73 -22.00
N VAL A 51 14.49 -2.14 -21.97
CA VAL A 51 13.64 -1.98 -20.78
C VAL A 51 14.19 -2.81 -19.62
N ILE A 52 14.47 -2.16 -18.49
CA ILE A 52 14.97 -2.79 -17.26
C ILE A 52 13.93 -2.67 -16.16
N PHE A 53 13.64 -3.79 -15.50
CA PHE A 53 12.80 -3.85 -14.31
C PHE A 53 13.60 -4.35 -13.11
N GLU A 54 13.61 -3.58 -12.02
CA GLU A 54 14.26 -3.94 -10.77
C GLU A 54 13.28 -3.81 -9.60
N GLU A 55 12.92 -4.92 -8.96
CA GLU A 55 12.18 -4.87 -7.69
C GLU A 55 13.11 -4.50 -6.54
N ARG A 56 12.71 -3.51 -5.74
CA ARG A 56 13.41 -3.11 -4.52
C ARG A 56 12.49 -3.25 -3.31
N PRO A 57 12.86 -4.04 -2.30
CA PRO A 57 12.06 -4.14 -1.08
C PRO A 57 12.23 -2.88 -0.23
N LEU A 58 11.13 -2.19 0.05
CA LEU A 58 11.06 -1.12 1.03
C LEU A 58 10.50 -1.68 2.34
N PHE A 59 11.40 -1.99 3.26
CA PHE A 59 11.05 -2.39 4.62
C PHE A 59 10.49 -1.20 5.40
N LYS A 60 9.40 -1.42 6.11
CA LYS A 60 8.75 -0.45 7.00
C LYS A 60 9.12 -0.75 8.45
N GLY A 61 9.15 0.28 9.27
CA GLY A 61 9.23 0.12 10.72
C GLY A 61 10.46 0.69 11.39
N THR A 62 10.38 0.84 12.71
CA THR A 62 11.47 1.36 13.56
C THR A 62 12.74 0.50 13.56
N LYS A 63 12.65 -0.75 13.09
CA LYS A 63 13.79 -1.66 12.93
C LYS A 63 14.59 -1.41 11.64
N THR A 64 14.19 -0.42 10.84
CA THR A 64 14.83 -0.07 9.58
C THR A 64 15.65 1.21 9.71
N ASN A 65 16.32 1.63 8.63
CA ASN A 65 16.98 2.93 8.57
C ASN A 65 15.95 4.06 8.45
N LYS A 66 16.42 5.32 8.31
CA LYS A 66 15.54 6.50 8.15
C LYS A 66 14.49 6.34 7.05
N LEU A 67 14.76 5.54 6.01
CA LEU A 67 13.85 5.36 4.89
C LEU A 67 12.57 4.61 5.29
N GLY A 68 12.65 3.58 6.11
CA GLY A 68 11.45 2.85 6.51
C GLY A 68 10.60 3.58 7.56
N GLN A 69 11.18 4.56 8.28
CA GLN A 69 10.40 5.51 9.08
C GLN A 69 9.64 6.48 8.15
N VAL A 70 10.31 7.04 7.15
CA VAL A 70 9.65 7.89 6.13
C VAL A 70 8.55 7.12 5.42
N ALA A 71 8.73 5.84 5.13
CA ALA A 71 7.69 5.00 4.51
C ALA A 71 6.44 4.84 5.40
N ILE A 72 6.61 4.79 6.73
CA ILE A 72 5.48 4.79 7.67
C ILE A 72 4.80 6.14 7.69
N ASP A 73 5.57 7.23 7.79
CA ASP A 73 5.02 8.59 7.84
C ASP A 73 4.23 8.92 6.56
N ASP A 74 4.74 8.50 5.41
CA ASP A 74 4.06 8.64 4.12
C ASP A 74 2.79 7.78 4.06
N THR A 75 2.85 6.53 4.55
CA THR A 75 1.67 5.67 4.66
C THR A 75 0.59 6.34 5.51
N ILE A 76 0.93 6.85 6.71
CA ILE A 76 -0.01 7.57 7.59
C ILE A 76 -0.60 8.78 6.86
N ARG A 77 0.21 9.54 6.14
CA ARG A 77 -0.25 10.72 5.40
C ARG A 77 -1.25 10.36 4.30
N ILE A 78 -1.00 9.28 3.54
CA ILE A 78 -1.92 8.77 2.52
C ILE A 78 -3.27 8.43 3.17
N PHE A 79 -3.27 7.63 4.23
CA PHE A 79 -4.51 7.22 4.90
C PHE A 79 -5.24 8.39 5.57
N ASN A 80 -4.54 9.36 6.13
CA ASN A 80 -5.18 10.56 6.71
C ASN A 80 -5.83 11.44 5.62
N ASN A 81 -5.16 11.61 4.48
CA ASN A 81 -5.72 12.39 3.36
C ASN A 81 -6.95 11.73 2.72
N LEU A 82 -7.06 10.41 2.83
CA LEU A 82 -8.17 9.63 2.26
C LEU A 82 -9.24 9.26 3.27
N LYS A 83 -9.14 9.75 4.52
CA LYS A 83 -9.99 9.38 5.65
C LYS A 83 -11.47 9.42 5.32
N THR A 84 -11.99 10.51 4.75
CA THR A 84 -13.42 10.63 4.44
C THR A 84 -13.91 9.51 3.53
N SER A 85 -13.21 9.25 2.42
CA SER A 85 -13.59 8.19 1.48
C SER A 85 -13.41 6.79 2.08
N LEU A 86 -12.35 6.58 2.86
CA LEU A 86 -12.08 5.29 3.46
C LEU A 86 -13.03 4.96 4.62
N ASN A 87 -13.48 5.96 5.40
CA ASN A 87 -14.53 5.78 6.40
C ASN A 87 -15.82 5.25 5.77
N GLU A 88 -16.24 5.85 4.66
CA GLU A 88 -17.44 5.44 3.92
C GLU A 88 -17.33 4.01 3.40
N ILE A 89 -16.17 3.66 2.81
CA ILE A 89 -15.92 2.31 2.28
C ILE A 89 -15.85 1.27 3.41
N LEU A 90 -15.24 1.61 4.54
CA LEU A 90 -15.09 0.73 5.69
C LEU A 90 -16.37 0.62 6.52
N GLY A 91 -17.31 1.57 6.37
CA GLY A 91 -18.53 1.66 7.17
C GLY A 91 -18.27 1.99 8.64
N VAL A 92 -17.20 2.74 8.93
CA VAL A 92 -16.76 3.08 10.30
C VAL A 92 -16.83 4.58 10.55
N ASP A 93 -16.93 4.96 11.82
CA ASP A 93 -16.87 6.36 12.19
C ASP A 93 -15.41 6.91 12.23
N SER A 94 -15.30 8.22 12.45
CA SER A 94 -14.01 8.92 12.46
C SER A 94 -13.06 8.45 13.57
N GLU A 95 -13.60 8.06 14.74
CA GLU A 95 -12.78 7.65 15.89
C GLU A 95 -12.29 6.21 15.71
N GLU A 96 -13.16 5.33 15.22
CA GLU A 96 -12.82 3.96 14.86
C GLU A 96 -11.76 3.93 13.75
N TYR A 97 -11.88 4.79 12.74
CA TYR A 97 -10.85 4.91 11.70
C TYR A 97 -9.48 5.30 12.26
N ASP A 98 -9.41 6.29 13.16
CA ASP A 98 -8.15 6.72 13.76
C ASP A 98 -7.49 5.60 14.55
N LYS A 99 -8.30 4.79 15.25
CA LYS A 99 -7.83 3.57 15.93
C LYS A 99 -7.30 2.54 14.94
N MET A 100 -7.95 2.37 13.79
CA MET A 100 -7.49 1.46 12.73
C MET A 100 -6.15 1.93 12.12
N VAL A 101 -5.97 3.23 11.87
CA VAL A 101 -4.69 3.78 11.38
C VAL A 101 -3.57 3.53 12.40
N GLN A 102 -3.81 3.77 13.68
CA GLN A 102 -2.83 3.49 14.73
C GLN A 102 -2.48 2.00 14.83
N ALA A 103 -3.48 1.12 14.74
CA ALA A 103 -3.27 -0.33 14.76
C ALA A 103 -2.48 -0.81 13.53
N MET A 104 -2.76 -0.27 12.34
CA MET A 104 -2.00 -0.55 11.12
C MET A 104 -0.52 -0.17 11.29
N VAL A 105 -0.21 1.01 11.84
CA VAL A 105 1.18 1.43 12.08
C VAL A 105 1.88 0.49 13.06
N LYS A 106 1.18 0.05 14.11
CA LYS A 106 1.70 -0.92 15.07
C LYS A 106 2.01 -2.26 14.39
N GLU A 107 1.09 -2.81 13.61
CA GLU A 107 1.29 -4.05 12.86
C GLU A 107 2.47 -3.95 11.89
N MET A 108 2.61 -2.84 11.16
CA MET A 108 3.73 -2.62 10.24
C MET A 108 5.09 -2.66 10.95
N ASN A 109 5.16 -2.10 12.16
CA ASN A 109 6.35 -2.14 13.01
C ASN A 109 6.63 -3.54 13.57
N GLU A 110 5.59 -4.22 14.08
CA GLU A 110 5.72 -5.52 14.74
C GLU A 110 6.14 -6.63 13.77
N TYR A 111 5.52 -6.65 12.59
CA TYR A 111 5.72 -7.70 11.61
C TYR A 111 6.86 -7.43 10.62
N ASN A 112 7.53 -6.29 10.75
CA ASN A 112 8.61 -5.86 9.85
C ASN A 112 8.14 -5.96 8.39
N SER A 113 6.95 -5.37 8.15
CA SER A 113 6.30 -5.40 6.85
C SER A 113 7.18 -4.74 5.80
N TYR A 114 7.08 -5.17 4.56
CA TYR A 114 7.75 -4.52 3.45
C TYR A 114 6.82 -4.46 2.25
N VAL A 115 7.00 -3.45 1.41
CA VAL A 115 6.42 -3.40 0.06
C VAL A 115 7.53 -3.65 -0.94
N ARG A 116 7.20 -4.25 -2.07
CA ARG A 116 8.07 -4.26 -3.25
C ARG A 116 7.71 -3.07 -4.11
N THR A 117 8.72 -2.38 -4.59
CA THR A 117 8.60 -1.21 -5.46
C THR A 117 9.43 -1.40 -6.71
#